data_AF-A0A0G1NBV2-F1
#
_entry.id   AF-A0A0G1NBV2-F1
#
_cell.length_a   1.000
_cell.length_b   1.000
_cell.length_c   1.000
_cell.angle_alpha   90.00
_cell.angle_beta   90.00
_cell.angle_gamma   90.00
#
_symmetry.space_group_name_H-M   'P 1'
#
loop_
_entity.id
_entity.type
_entity.pdbx_description
1 polymer ?
#
loop_
_entity_poly.entity_id
_entity_poly.type
_entity_poly.pdbx_seq_one_letter_code
_entity_poly.pdbx_strand_id
1 'polypeptide(L)'
;MLRPSLKNYFRRQGYRIRKRDPHKENSLEIEIAETVGLLRFSRDWTQAELAQEIGTTQSVIARLESGWHTPSLALLKRIAKAFDLGVRVQFYEVAQSTHLEEVFRFEEDDEANKFNLPPQS
;
A
#
# COMPACT_ATOMS: atom_id res chain seq x y z
N MET A 1 -14.16 -7.89 -5.72
CA MET A 1 -13.04 -8.78 -6.10
C MET A 1 -12.73 -8.60 -7.58
N LEU A 2 -11.62 -7.93 -7.94
CA LEU A 2 -11.15 -7.78 -9.33
C LEU A 2 -9.65 -8.12 -9.36
N ARG A 3 -9.32 -9.41 -9.31
CA ARG A 3 -7.92 -9.89 -9.37
C ARG A 3 -7.62 -10.99 -10.43
N PRO A 4 -8.59 -11.69 -11.07
CA PRO A 4 -8.24 -12.67 -12.12
C PRO A 4 -7.97 -12.12 -13.54
N SER A 5 -8.54 -10.97 -13.92
CA SER A 5 -8.52 -10.47 -15.32
C SER A 5 -7.13 -9.99 -15.80
N LEU A 6 -6.37 -9.37 -14.88
CA LEU A 6 -5.13 -8.69 -15.21
C LEU A 6 -4.02 -9.61 -15.71
N LYS A 7 -3.84 -10.75 -15.05
CA LYS A 7 -2.78 -11.71 -15.37
C LYS A 7 -2.91 -12.21 -16.81
N ASN A 8 -4.15 -12.38 -17.28
CA ASN A 8 -4.47 -12.79 -18.64
C ASN A 8 -4.32 -11.65 -19.66
N TYR A 9 -4.61 -10.40 -19.28
CA TYR A 9 -4.36 -9.23 -20.12
C TYR A 9 -2.86 -9.01 -20.35
N PHE A 10 -2.06 -8.98 -19.26
CA PHE A 10 -0.61 -8.84 -19.32
C PHE A 10 0.07 -9.95 -20.12
N ARG A 11 -0.40 -11.21 -19.97
CA ARG A 11 0.11 -12.35 -20.73
C ARG A 11 -0.22 -12.24 -22.23
N ARG A 12 -1.41 -11.75 -22.60
CA ARG A 12 -1.82 -11.55 -24.00
C ARG A 12 -1.07 -10.44 -24.70
N GLN A 13 -0.69 -9.38 -23.99
CA GLN A 13 0.11 -8.26 -24.54
C GLN A 13 1.63 -8.50 -24.50
N GLY A 14 2.09 -9.73 -24.19
CA GLY A 14 3.51 -10.08 -24.17
C GLY A 14 4.30 -9.46 -23.01
N TYR A 15 3.63 -8.96 -21.96
CA TYR A 15 4.29 -8.32 -20.84
C TYR A 15 5.03 -9.35 -19.97
N ARG A 16 6.36 -9.33 -20.01
CA ARG A 16 7.22 -10.13 -19.13
C ARG A 16 7.24 -9.49 -17.74
N ILE A 17 6.40 -9.99 -16.83
CA ILE A 17 6.56 -9.67 -15.40
C ILE A 17 7.96 -10.16 -15.00
N ARG A 18 8.89 -9.22 -14.75
CA ARG A 18 10.22 -9.57 -14.20
C ARG A 18 9.99 -10.40 -12.94
N LYS A 19 10.75 -11.49 -12.74
CA LYS A 19 10.68 -12.30 -11.51
C LYS A 19 10.78 -11.33 -10.33
N ARG A 20 9.68 -11.20 -9.58
CA ARG A 20 9.56 -10.31 -8.43
C ARG A 20 10.23 -10.97 -7.24
N ASP A 21 10.73 -10.15 -6.31
CA ASP A 21 11.18 -10.64 -5.01
C ASP A 21 9.96 -11.20 -4.25
N PRO A 22 9.95 -12.49 -3.89
CA PRO A 22 8.83 -13.13 -3.19
C PRO A 22 8.55 -12.52 -1.80
N HIS A 23 9.48 -11.77 -1.22
CA HIS A 23 9.26 -11.11 0.08
C HIS A 23 8.49 -9.78 -0.01
N LYS A 24 8.16 -9.30 -1.22
CA LYS A 24 7.39 -8.05 -1.46
C LYS A 24 5.96 -8.29 -1.92
N GLU A 25 5.42 -9.49 -1.75
CA GLU A 25 4.05 -9.81 -2.14
C GLU A 25 3.07 -9.05 -1.21
N ASN A 26 2.48 -7.95 -1.70
CA ASN A 26 1.56 -7.00 -1.01
C ASN A 26 2.17 -5.70 -0.44
N SER A 27 3.05 -5.00 -1.18
CA SER A 27 3.37 -3.59 -0.85
C SER A 27 2.40 -2.60 -1.52
N LEU A 28 2.17 -1.45 -0.88
CA LEU A 28 1.32 -0.38 -1.42
C LEU A 28 1.81 0.11 -2.80
N GLU A 29 3.12 0.08 -3.05
CA GLU A 29 3.71 0.41 -4.35
C GLU A 29 3.22 -0.51 -5.46
N ILE A 30 3.06 -1.81 -5.17
CA ILE A 30 2.56 -2.78 -6.16
C ILE A 30 1.09 -2.52 -6.46
N GLU A 31 0.28 -2.25 -5.43
CA GLU A 31 -1.14 -1.95 -5.63
C GLU A 31 -1.35 -0.69 -6.46
N ILE A 32 -0.55 0.34 -6.19
CA ILE A 32 -0.53 1.56 -7.00
C ILE A 32 -0.08 1.25 -8.43
N ALA A 33 1.01 0.50 -8.62
CA ALA A 33 1.52 0.15 -9.94
C ALA A 33 0.49 -0.61 -10.79
N GLU A 34 -0.19 -1.59 -10.19
CA GLU A 34 -1.23 -2.38 -10.86
C GLU A 34 -2.46 -1.53 -11.20
N THR A 35 -2.86 -0.64 -10.30
CA THR A 35 -3.98 0.30 -10.53
C THR A 35 -3.67 1.25 -11.68
N VAL A 36 -2.47 1.85 -11.71
CA VAL A 36 -2.07 2.75 -12.78
C VAL A 36 -1.96 2.02 -14.11
N GLY A 37 -1.39 0.81 -14.11
CA GLY A 37 -1.34 -0.04 -15.30
C GLY A 37 -2.73 -0.33 -15.85
N LEU A 38 -3.68 -0.70 -14.98
CA LEU A 38 -5.09 -0.92 -15.36
C LEU A 38 -5.71 0.31 -16.02
N LEU A 39 -5.58 1.48 -15.41
CA LEU A 39 -6.12 2.73 -15.95
C LEU A 39 -5.54 3.00 -17.33
N ARG A 40 -4.22 2.86 -17.48
CA ARG A 40 -3.54 3.06 -18.76
C ARG A 40 -4.09 2.11 -19.84
N PHE A 41 -4.21 0.83 -19.51
CA PHE A 41 -4.74 -0.16 -20.46
C PHE A 41 -6.22 0.02 -20.78
N SER A 42 -7.01 0.57 -19.87
CA SER A 42 -8.42 0.89 -20.13
C SER A 42 -8.61 1.94 -21.23
N ARG A 43 -7.55 2.68 -21.56
CA ARG A 43 -7.50 3.66 -22.65
C ARG A 43 -6.58 3.26 -23.80
N ASP A 44 -6.13 2.00 -23.82
CA ASP A 44 -5.17 1.49 -24.81
C ASP A 44 -3.87 2.33 -24.92
N TRP A 45 -3.50 3.03 -23.85
CA TRP A 45 -2.30 3.88 -23.82
C TRP A 45 -1.04 3.06 -23.59
N THR A 46 0.04 3.47 -24.23
CA THR A 46 1.43 3.10 -23.92
C THR A 46 1.92 3.93 -22.73
N GLN A 47 3.03 3.50 -22.12
CA GLN A 47 3.66 4.26 -21.03
C GLN A 47 4.10 5.66 -21.48
N ALA A 48 4.44 5.82 -22.77
CA ALA A 48 4.80 7.11 -23.35
C ALA A 48 3.58 8.03 -23.49
N GLU A 49 2.43 7.49 -23.91
CA GLU A 49 1.19 8.27 -24.02
C GLU A 49 0.67 8.72 -22.66
N LEU A 50 0.67 7.84 -21.65
CA LEU A 50 0.35 8.27 -20.28
C LEU A 50 1.34 9.33 -19.79
N ALA A 51 2.63 9.20 -20.10
CA ALA A 51 3.63 10.17 -19.70
C ALA A 51 3.36 11.54 -20.33
N GLN A 52 3.07 11.57 -21.64
CA GLN A 52 2.72 12.78 -22.37
C GLN A 52 1.47 13.44 -21.79
N GLU A 53 0.40 12.67 -21.58
CA GLU A 53 -0.88 13.15 -21.05
C GLU A 53 -0.69 13.87 -19.71
N ILE A 54 0.06 13.27 -18.79
CA ILE A 54 0.23 13.86 -17.47
C ILE A 54 1.36 14.88 -17.41
N GLY A 55 2.23 14.98 -18.43
CA GLY A 55 3.38 15.90 -18.54
C GLY A 55 4.69 15.42 -17.88
N THR A 56 4.99 14.12 -17.94
CA THR A 56 6.19 13.49 -17.36
C THR A 56 6.96 12.69 -18.42
N THR A 57 7.94 11.89 -18.02
CA THR A 57 8.69 11.00 -18.93
C THR A 57 8.19 9.56 -18.89
N GLN A 58 8.35 8.84 -20.01
CA GLN A 58 8.05 7.40 -20.08
C GLN A 58 8.85 6.59 -19.05
N SER A 59 10.08 7.02 -18.73
CA SER A 59 10.91 6.40 -17.68
C SER A 59 10.33 6.54 -16.27
N VAL A 60 9.65 7.66 -15.97
CA VAL A 60 8.93 7.85 -14.71
C VAL A 60 7.73 6.90 -14.63
N ILE A 61 6.97 6.76 -15.71
CA ILE A 61 5.84 5.81 -15.77
C ILE A 61 6.33 4.36 -15.66
N ALA A 62 7.40 4.00 -16.36
CA ALA A 62 7.99 2.67 -16.27
C ALA A 62 8.47 2.34 -14.85
N ARG A 63 9.07 3.32 -14.15
CA ARG A 63 9.48 3.17 -12.75
C ARG A 63 8.27 3.00 -11.84
N LEU A 64 7.22 3.79 -12.02
CA LEU A 64 5.97 3.66 -11.28
C LEU A 64 5.33 2.27 -11.46
N GLU A 65 5.12 1.84 -12.70
CA GLU A 65 4.47 0.56 -13.01
C GLU A 65 5.33 -0.66 -12.64
N SER A 66 6.61 -0.45 -12.34
CA SER A 66 7.48 -1.52 -11.85
C SER A 66 7.20 -1.92 -10.39
N GLY A 67 6.58 -1.04 -9.60
CA GLY A 67 6.29 -1.26 -8.18
C GLY A 67 7.53 -1.23 -7.27
N TRP A 68 8.71 -0.88 -7.78
CA TRP A 68 9.94 -0.83 -6.97
C TRP A 68 10.12 0.44 -6.15
N HIS A 69 9.39 1.52 -6.50
CA HIS A 69 9.56 2.83 -5.90
C HIS A 69 8.24 3.43 -5.48
N THR A 70 8.25 4.12 -4.34
CA THR A 70 7.10 4.87 -3.85
C THR A 70 6.88 6.13 -4.70
N PRO A 71 5.73 6.27 -5.38
CA PRO A 71 5.42 7.48 -6.12
C PRO A 71 5.05 8.63 -5.19
N SER A 72 5.28 9.86 -5.66
CA SER A 72 4.81 11.04 -4.95
C SER A 72 3.30 11.21 -5.07
N LEU A 73 2.67 11.76 -4.04
CA LEU A 73 1.25 12.16 -4.10
C LEU A 73 0.97 13.12 -5.26
N ALA A 74 1.94 13.96 -5.63
CA ALA A 74 1.81 14.86 -6.77
C ALA A 74 1.66 14.10 -8.11
N LEU A 75 2.44 13.02 -8.31
CA LEU A 75 2.31 12.16 -9.48
C LEU A 75 0.95 11.45 -9.50
N LEU A 76 0.51 10.92 -8.35
CA LEU A 76 -0.79 10.25 -8.24
C LEU A 76 -1.95 11.20 -8.54
N LYS A 77 -1.89 12.45 -8.07
CA LYS A 77 -2.91 13.47 -8.37
C LYS A 77 -2.99 13.79 -9.87
N ARG A 78 -1.84 13.88 -10.55
CA ARG A 78 -1.80 14.12 -12.00
C ARG A 78 -2.39 12.96 -12.80
N ILE A 79 -2.05 11.73 -12.40
CA ILE A 79 -2.64 10.53 -13.00
C ILE A 79 -4.16 10.54 -12.78
N ALA A 80 -4.62 10.71 -11.54
CA ALA A 80 -6.05 10.72 -11.24
C ALA A 80 -6.79 11.79 -12.05
N LYS A 81 -6.23 13.00 -12.17
CA LYS A 81 -6.80 14.07 -13.01
C LYS A 81 -6.94 13.66 -14.48
N ALA A 82 -5.95 12.98 -15.06
CA ALA A 82 -6.04 12.52 -16.44
C ALA A 82 -7.17 11.50 -16.67
N PHE A 83 -7.58 10.78 -15.63
CA PHE A 83 -8.68 9.79 -15.69
C PHE A 83 -10.01 10.30 -15.11
N ASP A 84 -10.13 11.59 -14.78
CA ASP A 84 -11.30 12.17 -14.09
C ASP A 84 -11.62 11.48 -12.75
N LEU A 85 -10.56 11.07 -12.03
CA LEU A 85 -10.63 10.38 -10.74
C LEU A 85 -10.10 11.25 -9.60
N GLY A 86 -10.42 10.85 -8.37
CA GLY A 86 -9.84 11.39 -7.14
C GLY A 86 -8.84 10.42 -6.49
N VAL A 87 -7.85 10.95 -5.78
CA VAL A 87 -6.97 10.16 -4.90
C VAL A 87 -7.43 10.32 -3.46
N ARG A 88 -7.60 9.21 -2.74
CA ARG A 88 -7.91 9.19 -1.31
C ARG A 88 -6.89 8.33 -0.58
N VAL A 89 -6.34 8.84 0.51
CA VAL A 89 -5.48 8.10 1.44
C VAL A 89 -6.28 7.88 2.72
N GLN A 90 -6.29 6.65 3.23
CA GLN A 90 -6.96 6.27 4.46
C GLN A 90 -6.03 5.39 5.28
N PHE A 91 -6.10 5.54 6.60
CA PHE A 91 -5.47 4.65 7.56
C PHE A 91 -6.53 3.69 8.10
N TYR A 92 -6.13 2.46 8.38
CA TYR A 92 -6.98 1.45 8.99
C TYR A 92 -6.19 0.77 10.11
N GLU A 93 -6.91 0.26 11.12
CA GLU A 93 -6.30 -0.56 12.15
C GLU A 93 -5.83 -1.87 11.51
N VAL A 94 -4.52 -2.10 11.54
CA VAL A 94 -3.99 -3.43 11.23
C VAL A 94 -4.28 -4.24 12.48
N ALA A 95 -5.13 -5.27 12.36
CA ALA A 95 -5.53 -6.12 13.49
C ALA A 95 -4.31 -6.41 14.39
N GLN A 96 -4.49 -6.07 15.66
CA GLN A 96 -3.47 -5.64 16.60
C GLN A 96 -2.20 -6.50 16.63
N SER A 97 -1.05 -5.82 16.76
CA SER A 97 0.13 -6.44 17.34
C SER A 97 -0.22 -6.95 18.73
N THR A 98 -0.37 -8.25 18.89
CA THR A 98 -0.73 -8.96 20.13
C THR A 98 0.37 -8.89 21.22
N HIS A 99 1.16 -7.81 21.29
CA HIS A 99 2.35 -7.75 22.16
C HIS A 99 2.60 -6.35 22.76
N LEU A 100 1.57 -5.54 22.98
CA LEU A 100 1.69 -4.35 23.85
C LEU A 100 0.91 -4.48 25.16
N GLU A 101 -0.05 -5.41 25.27
CA GLU A 101 -0.77 -5.70 26.52
C GLU A 101 0.10 -6.45 27.56
N GLU A 102 1.19 -7.12 27.16
CA GLU A 102 2.08 -7.80 28.10
C GLU A 102 3.11 -6.88 28.76
N VAL A 103 3.40 -5.72 28.15
CA VAL A 103 4.41 -4.78 28.66
C VAL A 103 3.84 -3.85 29.74
N PHE A 104 2.52 -3.64 29.76
CA PHE A 104 1.83 -2.82 30.75
C PHE A 104 1.22 -3.61 31.92
N ARG A 105 1.54 -4.91 32.08
CA ARG A 105 1.09 -5.73 33.23
C ARG A 105 2.06 -5.74 34.42
N PHE A 106 3.02 -4.82 34.47
CA PHE A 106 3.89 -4.70 35.63
C PHE A 106 3.58 -3.42 36.39
N GLU A 107 3.22 -3.60 37.67
CA GLU A 107 3.00 -2.62 38.74
C GLU A 107 1.57 -2.08 38.95
N GLU A 108 0.64 -2.92 39.42
CA GLU A 108 -0.45 -2.43 40.30
C GLU A 108 -0.73 -3.29 41.55
N ASP A 109 0.02 -4.36 41.82
CA ASP A 109 -0.36 -5.33 42.89
C ASP A 109 0.56 -5.42 44.13
N ASP A 110 1.50 -4.48 44.37
CA ASP A 110 2.43 -4.62 45.53
C ASP A 110 2.43 -3.50 46.59
N GLU A 111 1.53 -2.50 46.54
CA GLU A 111 1.40 -1.50 47.64
C GLU A 111 0.16 -1.64 48.52
N ALA A 112 -0.83 -2.48 48.17
CA ALA A 112 -2.05 -2.61 48.96
C ALA A 112 -1.95 -3.54 50.19
N ASN A 113 -0.79 -4.17 50.45
CA ASN A 113 -0.61 -5.10 51.59
C ASN A 113 0.47 -4.67 52.60
N LYS A 114 0.52 -3.38 52.95
CA LYS A 114 1.35 -2.88 54.07
C LYS A 114 0.59 -2.24 55.23
N PHE A 115 -0.74 -2.23 55.22
CA PHE A 115 -1.51 -1.51 56.27
C PHE A 115 -2.59 -2.30 57.01
N ASN A 116 -2.58 -3.63 56.95
CA ASN A 116 -3.50 -4.43 57.77
C ASN A 116 -2.79 -4.91 59.05
N LEU A 117 -2.70 -4.02 60.05
CA LEU A 117 -2.41 -4.42 61.43
C LEU A 117 -3.67 -5.10 62.01
N PRO A 118 -3.56 -6.26 62.68
CA PRO A 118 -4.71 -6.88 63.31
C PRO A 118 -5.31 -5.93 64.35
N PRO A 119 -6.65 -5.90 64.53
CA PRO A 119 -7.26 -5.12 65.60
C PRO A 119 -6.70 -5.59 66.95
N GLN A 120 -6.19 -4.64 67.72
CA GLN A 120 -5.70 -4.85 69.08
C GLN A 120 -6.89 -4.92 70.04
N SER A 121 -7.19 -6.12 70.54
CA SER A 121 -7.89 -6.37 71.82
C SER A 121 -7.87 -7.85 72.16
#